data_AF-A0A536A9V3-F1
#
_entry.id   AF-A0A536A9V3-F1
#
_cell.length_a   1.000
_cell.length_b   1.000
_cell.length_c   1.000
_cell.angle_alpha   90.00
_cell.angle_beta   90.00
_cell.angle_gamma   90.00
#
_symmetry.space_group_name_H-M   'P 1'
#
loop_
_entity.id
_entity.type
_entity.pdbx_description
1 polymer ?
#
loop_
_entity_poly.entity_id
_entity_poly.type
_entity_poly.pdbx_seq_one_letter_code
_entity_poly.pdbx_strand_id
1 'polypeptide(L)' 'RYGEKPKKASEGEGSIAAEMGDILFILASLANSTGVDLDAAYEEVMKKYQSRDARRWK' A
#
# COMPACT_ATOMS: atom_id res chain seq x y z
N ARG A 1 15.97 24.23 -7.64
CA ARG A 1 14.81 23.39 -8.00
C ARG A 1 15.34 22.00 -8.25
N TYR A 2 15.19 21.09 -7.30
CA TYR A 2 15.64 19.71 -7.44
C TYR A 2 14.74 19.04 -8.48
N GLY A 3 15.24 18.94 -9.72
CA GLY A 3 14.56 18.26 -10.80
C GLY A 3 14.50 16.76 -10.52
N GLU A 4 13.44 16.11 -11.00
CA GLU A 4 13.31 14.66 -10.97
C GLU A 4 14.61 14.01 -11.41
N LYS A 5 15.10 13.07 -10.60
CA LYS A 5 16.28 12.28 -10.90
C LYS A 5 16.03 11.61 -12.27
N PRO A 6 16.86 11.86 -13.29
CA PRO A 6 16.66 11.25 -14.59
C PRO A 6 16.70 9.73 -14.46
N LYS A 7 15.68 9.06 -14.99
CA LYS A 7 15.65 7.59 -15.05
C LYS A 7 16.88 7.10 -15.81
N LYS A 8 17.59 6.14 -15.24
CA LYS A 8 18.77 5.58 -15.91
C LYS A 8 18.30 4.71 -17.07
N ALA A 9 18.99 4.75 -18.21
CA ALA A 9 18.66 3.89 -19.36
C ALA A 9 18.73 2.37 -19.05
N SER A 10 19.35 2.00 -17.92
CA SER A 10 19.42 0.64 -17.40
C SER A 10 18.29 0.28 -16.43
N GLU A 11 17.46 1.25 -16.01
CA GLU A 11 16.22 0.95 -15.31
C GLU A 11 15.25 0.41 -16.36
N GLY A 12 15.07 -0.92 -16.37
CA GLY A 12 13.96 -1.53 -17.10
C GLY A 12 12.63 -0.91 -16.67
N GLU A 13 11.56 -1.10 -17.45
CA GLU A 13 10.22 -0.63 -17.06
C GLU A 13 9.98 -0.95 -15.58
N GLY A 14 9.86 0.10 -14.75
CA GLY A 14 9.66 -0.05 -13.32
C GLY A 14 8.44 -0.93 -13.13
N SER A 15 8.66 -2.15 -12.64
CA SER A 15 7.58 -3.12 -12.53
C SER A 15 6.54 -2.53 -11.60
N ILE A 16 5.25 -2.61 -11.98
CA ILE A 16 4.14 -2.21 -11.11
C ILE A 16 4.27 -2.89 -9.74
N ALA A 17 4.80 -4.12 -9.70
CA ALA A 17 5.07 -4.82 -8.45
C ALA A 17 6.11 -4.10 -7.55
N ALA A 18 7.13 -3.47 -8.14
CA ALA A 18 8.13 -2.71 -7.39
C ALA A 18 7.51 -1.44 -6.78
N GLU A 19 6.73 -0.69 -7.56
CA GLU A 19 6.02 0.51 -7.08
C GLU A 19 5.00 0.16 -5.98
N MET A 20 4.31 -0.97 -6.10
CA MET A 20 3.44 -1.50 -5.03
C MET A 20 4.23 -1.83 -3.77
N GLY A 21 5.46 -2.34 -3.91
CA GLY A 21 6.38 -2.57 -2.80
C GLY A 21 6.77 -1.28 -2.08
N ASP A 22 7.07 -0.22 -2.83
CA ASP A 22 7.41 1.10 -2.26
C ASP A 22 6.23 1.71 -1.50
N ILE A 23 5.01 1.59 -2.03
CA ILE A 23 3.79 2.03 -1.34
C ILE A 23 3.60 1.26 -0.03
N LEU A 24 3.79 -0.07 -0.05
CA LEU A 24 3.68 -0.89 1.15
C LEU A 24 4.73 -0.50 2.20
N PHE A 25 5.97 -0.23 1.78
CA PHE A 25 7.04 0.21 2.66
C PHE A 25 6.74 1.56 3.34
N ILE A 26 6.24 2.52 2.57
CA ILE A 26 5.85 3.84 3.11
C ILE A 26 4.71 3.68 4.11
N LEU A 27 3.71 2.87 3.80
CA LEU A 27 2.58 2.62 4.69
C LEU A 27 3.02 1.97 6.02
N ALA A 28 3.88 0.95 5.95
CA ALA A 28 4.45 0.31 7.13
C ALA A 28 5.28 1.28 7.98
N SER A 29 6.10 2.12 7.33
CA SER A 29 6.90 3.14 8.01
C SER A 29 6.03 4.18 8.72
N LEU A 30 4.94 4.61 8.09
CA LEU A 30 3.98 5.55 8.68
C LEU A 30 3.24 4.91 9.86
N ALA A 31 2.84 3.66 9.75
CA ALA A 31 2.19 2.94 10.84
C ALA A 31 3.12 2.83 12.06
N ASN A 32 4.38 2.47 11.83
CA ASN A 32 5.40 2.43 12.88
C ASN A 32 5.61 3.80 13.55
N SER A 33 5.64 4.89 12.79
CA SER A 33 5.87 6.24 13.36
C SER A 33 4.67 6.80 14.11
N THR A 34 3.45 6.36 13.76
CA THR A 34 2.20 6.81 14.38
C THR A 34 1.67 5.85 15.45
N GLY A 35 2.29 4.67 15.61
CA GLY A 35 1.84 3.63 16.54
C GLY A 35 0.59 2.88 16.08
N VAL A 36 0.29 2.89 14.79
CA VAL A 36 -0.86 2.16 14.22
C VAL A 36 -0.49 0.69 14.06
N ASP A 37 -1.33 -0.19 14.63
CA ASP A 37 -1.26 -1.63 14.39
C ASP A 37 -1.98 -1.96 13.06
N LEU A 38 -1.20 -2.34 12.05
CA LEU A 38 -1.73 -2.66 10.71
C LEU A 38 -2.54 -3.95 10.68
N ASP A 39 -2.23 -4.94 11.51
CA ASP A 39 -2.97 -6.20 11.55
C ASP A 39 -4.37 -5.96 12.12
N ALA A 40 -4.45 -5.22 13.24
CA ALA A 40 -5.73 -4.83 13.82
C ALA A 40 -6.57 -3.97 12.86
N ALA A 41 -5.95 -3.01 12.20
CA ALA A 41 -6.63 -2.15 11.21
C ALA A 41 -7.14 -2.98 10.00
N TYR A 42 -6.34 -3.92 9.52
CA TYR A 42 -6.73 -4.82 8.43
C TYR A 42 -7.90 -5.70 8.81
N GLU A 43 -7.89 -6.30 10.00
CA GLU A 43 -8.99 -7.11 10.50
C GLU A 43 -10.31 -6.32 10.57
N GLU A 44 -10.28 -5.08 11.06
CA GLU A 44 -11.47 -4.23 11.15
C GLU A 44 -12.06 -3.94 9.76
N VAL A 45 -11.20 -3.64 8.79
CA VAL A 45 -11.61 -3.41 7.39
C VAL A 45 -12.22 -4.67 6.79
N MET A 46 -11.59 -5.83 7.01
CA MET A 46 -12.12 -7.10 6.50
C MET A 46 -13.45 -7.47 7.15
N LYS A 47 -13.63 -7.25 8.46
CA LYS A 47 -14.92 -7.42 9.16
C LYS A 47 -16.01 -6.50 8.57
N LYS A 48 -15.67 -5.25 8.26
CA LYS A 48 -16.58 -4.30 7.59
C LYS A 48 -16.98 -4.77 6.19
N TYR A 49 -16.03 -5.23 5.39
CA TYR A 49 -16.34 -5.75 4.05
C TYR A 49 -17.17 -7.04 4.11
N GLN A 50 -16.83 -7.98 4.99
CA GLN A 50 -17.61 -9.20 5.17
C GLN A 50 -19.05 -8.91 5.58
N SER A 51 -19.28 -8.01 6.53
CA SER A 51 -20.63 -7.67 7.01
C SER A 51 -21.44 -6.83 6.04
N ARG A 52 -20.81 -5.86 5.35
CA ARG A 52 -21.47 -4.98 4.37
C ARG A 52 -21.75 -5.69 3.06
N ASP A 53 -20.79 -6.46 2.56
CA ASP A 53 -20.83 -7.05 1.22
C ASP A 53 -21.30 -8.52 1.24
N ALA A 54 -21.74 -9.05 2.40
CA ALA A 54 -22.35 -10.38 2.57
C ALA A 54 -23.52 -10.69 1.60
N ARG A 55 -24.13 -9.67 0.99
CA ARG A 55 -25.19 -9.83 -0.02
C ARG A 55 -24.91 -9.08 -1.33
N ARG A 56 -23.69 -8.59 -1.56
CA ARG A 56 -23.39 -7.72 -2.72
C ARG A 56 -23.14 -8.48 -4.01
N TRP A 57 -22.82 -9.76 -3.93
CA TRP A 57 -22.53 -10.64 -5.07
C TRP A 57 -23.45 -11.87 -5.08
N LYS A 58 -24.76 -11.63 -5.05
CA LYS A 58 -25.79 -12.60 -5.45
C LYS A 58 -26.39 -12.19 -6.78
#